data_AF-A0A955FRA6-F1
#
_entry.id   AF-A0A955FRA6-F1
#
_cell.length_a   1.000
_cell.length_b   1.000
_cell.length_c   1.000
_cell.angle_alpha   90.00
_cell.angle_beta   90.00
_cell.angle_gamma   90.00
#
_symmetry.space_group_name_H-M   'P 1'
#
loop_
_entity.id
_entity.type
_entity.pdbx_description
1 polymer ?
#
loop_
_entity_poly.entity_id
_entity_poly.type
_entity_poly.pdbx_seq_one_letter_code
_entity_poly.pdbx_strand_id
1 'polypeptide(L)'
;MVKLVTMKNVSVKTFTKLVGCILLTAPVLVVGAVSAQESTLPKPTGTSNTTNKQEVVSTTDVSKRVAERKAKMLKRLSQVEQVRVKAKCAVASRDIALLQTRSKAHFSNQAQRHARLLAKLQTLRQKLVEAGIDVANYDKLVVALQEKVHAYETEVKSFESALADLSAMDCASDPEGFVATMREAKLLRQNVVQKSLDIRSYIKNTLRPALVGVRNDAKINKQVQAKDPKER
;
A
#
# COMPACT_ATOMS: atom_id res chain seq x y z
N MET A 1 18.01 7.06 -43.47
CA MET A 1 18.41 5.70 -43.04
C MET A 1 17.77 5.42 -41.68
N VAL A 2 16.64 4.70 -41.66
CA VAL A 2 15.88 4.40 -40.43
C VAL A 2 16.23 2.98 -39.99
N LYS A 3 16.90 2.84 -38.84
CA LYS A 3 17.20 1.53 -38.23
C LYS A 3 15.95 1.00 -37.52
N LEU A 4 15.34 -0.04 -38.09
CA LEU A 4 14.34 -0.88 -37.45
C LEU A 4 15.00 -1.68 -36.32
N VAL A 5 14.60 -1.43 -35.07
CA VAL A 5 15.00 -2.26 -33.92
C VAL A 5 13.91 -3.31 -33.68
N THR A 6 14.23 -4.57 -34.00
CA THR A 6 13.38 -5.73 -33.74
C THR A 6 13.53 -6.17 -32.29
N MET A 7 12.47 -6.02 -31.48
CA MET A 7 12.41 -6.57 -30.12
C MET A 7 12.01 -8.06 -30.17
N LYS A 8 12.90 -8.92 -29.66
CA LYS A 8 12.66 -10.35 -29.48
C LYS A 8 11.67 -10.62 -28.34
N ASN A 9 10.67 -11.44 -28.64
CA ASN A 9 9.69 -11.98 -27.69
C ASN A 9 10.36 -12.81 -26.59
N VAL A 10 10.18 -12.40 -25.33
CA VAL A 10 10.55 -13.22 -24.16
C VAL A 10 9.34 -14.09 -23.78
N SER A 11 9.53 -15.40 -23.94
CA SER A 11 8.57 -16.46 -23.65
C SER A 11 8.38 -16.61 -22.13
N VAL A 12 7.15 -16.39 -21.64
CA VAL A 12 6.79 -16.60 -20.24
C VAL A 12 6.29 -18.04 -20.08
N LYS A 13 7.21 -18.94 -19.73
CA LYS A 13 6.89 -20.33 -19.36
C LYS A 13 6.56 -20.42 -17.86
N THR A 14 5.31 -20.81 -17.59
CA THR A 14 4.87 -21.76 -16.55
C THR A 14 5.46 -21.64 -15.14
N PHE A 15 4.68 -21.09 -14.21
CA PHE A 15 4.77 -21.41 -12.78
C PHE A 15 3.37 -21.76 -12.26
N THR A 16 3.07 -23.05 -12.33
CA THR A 16 1.88 -23.68 -11.75
C THR A 16 2.37 -24.81 -10.85
N LYS A 17 1.71 -24.98 -9.70
CA LYS A 17 1.83 -26.07 -8.70
C LYS A 17 2.75 -25.79 -7.52
N LEU A 18 2.15 -25.36 -6.39
CA LEU A 18 2.10 -26.16 -5.16
C LEU A 18 1.13 -25.48 -4.17
N VAL A 19 -0.11 -25.97 -4.13
CA VAL A 19 -1.06 -25.72 -3.03
C VAL A 19 -1.46 -27.11 -2.56
N GLY A 20 -1.02 -27.48 -1.36
CA GLY A 20 -1.28 -28.77 -0.73
C GLY A 20 -1.48 -28.56 0.76
N CYS A 21 -2.73 -28.83 1.19
CA CYS A 21 -3.28 -28.90 2.53
C CYS A 21 -2.32 -29.25 3.67
N ILE A 22 -2.39 -28.52 4.80
CA ILE A 22 -2.37 -29.13 6.14
C ILE A 22 -3.45 -28.50 7.01
N LEU A 23 -4.15 -29.40 7.69
CA LEU A 23 -5.38 -29.29 8.45
C LEU A 23 -5.27 -28.50 9.77
N LEU A 24 -6.43 -27.97 10.15
CA LEU A 24 -6.89 -27.58 11.48
C LEU A 24 -6.45 -28.52 12.61
N THR A 25 -6.03 -27.96 13.74
CA THR A 25 -6.51 -28.30 15.09
C THR A 25 -6.15 -27.18 16.08
N ALA A 26 -7.16 -26.68 16.79
CA ALA A 26 -7.01 -25.84 17.99
C ALA A 26 -6.94 -26.75 19.23
N PRO A 27 -6.38 -26.25 20.35
CA PRO A 27 -7.28 -26.02 21.47
C PRO A 27 -7.05 -24.72 22.23
N VAL A 28 -8.18 -24.27 22.78
CA VAL A 28 -8.42 -23.21 23.74
C VAL A 28 -7.68 -23.48 25.06
N LEU A 29 -7.04 -22.46 25.63
CA LEU A 29 -6.86 -22.33 27.07
C LEU A 29 -7.12 -20.90 27.50
N VAL A 30 -8.11 -20.78 28.39
CA VAL A 30 -8.55 -19.60 29.12
C VAL A 30 -7.72 -19.46 30.40
N VAL A 31 -7.68 -18.24 30.94
CA VAL A 31 -7.59 -17.83 32.36
C VAL A 31 -6.47 -16.82 32.62
N GLY A 32 -6.84 -15.65 33.14
CA GLY A 32 -5.92 -14.70 33.75
C GLY A 32 -6.51 -13.29 33.88
N ALA A 33 -7.27 -13.05 34.95
CA ALA A 33 -7.71 -11.71 35.36
C ALA A 33 -6.59 -10.95 36.09
N VAL A 34 -6.35 -9.68 35.76
CA VAL A 34 -5.61 -8.67 36.54
C VAL A 34 -6.16 -7.31 36.11
N SER A 35 -7.00 -6.67 36.93
CA SER A 35 -6.72 -5.69 38.00
C SER A 35 -6.69 -4.25 37.49
N ALA A 36 -7.57 -3.46 38.10
CA ALA A 36 -7.82 -2.05 37.82
C ALA A 36 -6.62 -1.17 38.12
N GLN A 37 -6.40 -0.14 37.29
CA GLN A 37 -5.67 1.04 37.72
C GLN A 37 -6.31 2.29 37.12
N GLU A 38 -6.87 3.07 38.04
CA GLU A 38 -7.40 4.40 37.87
C GLU A 38 -6.26 5.35 37.49
N SER A 39 -6.43 6.15 36.45
CA SER A 39 -5.49 7.21 36.07
C SER A 39 -6.26 8.47 35.77
N THR A 40 -6.05 9.43 36.67
CA THR A 40 -6.59 10.78 36.69
C THR A 40 -6.16 11.58 35.47
N LEU A 41 -7.15 12.29 34.93
CA LEU A 41 -7.08 13.26 33.84
C LEU A 41 -6.41 14.56 34.32
N PRO A 42 -5.43 15.13 33.59
CA PRO A 42 -5.11 16.55 33.68
C PRO A 42 -5.69 17.36 32.50
N LYS A 43 -6.25 18.50 32.90
CA LYS A 43 -6.91 19.58 32.17
C LYS A 43 -5.97 20.31 31.18
N PRO A 44 -6.47 20.80 30.03
CA PRO A 44 -5.65 21.54 29.06
C PRO A 44 -5.51 23.01 29.48
N THR A 45 -4.29 23.55 29.38
CA THR A 45 -4.04 25.01 29.39
C THR A 45 -3.17 25.34 28.20
N GLY A 46 -3.69 26.17 27.31
CA GLY A 46 -2.98 26.64 26.13
C GLY A 46 -2.00 27.75 26.45
N THR A 47 -0.94 27.86 25.64
CA THR A 47 -0.24 29.12 25.34
C THR A 47 0.46 28.93 23.99
N SER A 48 -0.03 29.64 22.99
CA SER A 48 0.62 29.83 21.69
C SER A 48 1.89 30.64 21.87
N ASN A 49 2.98 30.20 21.24
CA ASN A 49 4.04 31.11 20.80
C ASN A 49 4.56 30.66 19.43
N THR A 50 4.29 31.51 18.46
CA THR A 50 4.76 31.50 17.08
C THR A 50 6.24 31.88 17.05
N THR A 51 7.14 31.05 16.53
CA THR A 51 8.44 31.49 15.99
C THR A 51 9.04 30.45 15.02
N ASN A 52 9.36 30.95 13.81
CA ASN A 52 10.24 30.44 12.75
C ASN A 52 9.99 29.06 12.10
N LYS A 53 9.53 29.17 10.84
CA LYS A 53 9.26 28.08 9.90
C LYS A 53 10.51 27.79 9.07
N GLN A 54 11.39 26.96 9.61
CA GLN A 54 12.32 26.16 8.83
C GLN A 54 11.90 24.71 9.08
N GLU A 55 11.60 23.98 8.01
CA GLU A 55 11.00 22.64 8.03
C GLU A 55 12.00 21.61 8.56
N VAL A 56 12.25 21.67 9.87
CA VAL A 56 12.75 20.55 10.66
C VAL A 56 11.64 19.51 10.58
N VAL A 57 11.84 18.47 9.78
CA VAL A 57 11.08 17.23 9.91
C VAL A 57 11.23 16.82 11.38
N SER A 58 10.19 17.08 12.17
CA SER A 58 10.31 17.22 13.62
C SER A 58 10.86 15.93 14.22
N THR A 59 12.09 15.99 14.76
CA THR A 59 12.73 14.88 15.48
C THR A 59 11.87 14.42 16.69
N THR A 60 11.00 15.30 17.17
CA THR A 60 9.99 15.03 18.18
C THR A 60 8.94 14.02 17.71
N ASP A 61 8.64 13.94 16.40
CA ASP A 61 7.67 12.97 15.88
C ASP A 61 8.28 11.57 15.69
N VAL A 62 9.55 11.49 15.29
CA VAL A 62 10.24 10.19 15.13
C VAL A 62 10.36 9.49 16.48
N SER A 63 10.84 10.21 17.51
CA SER A 63 11.01 9.65 18.86
C SER A 63 9.69 9.16 19.46
N LYS A 64 8.59 9.91 19.28
CA LYS A 64 7.24 9.49 19.68
C LYS A 64 6.81 8.19 18.99
N ARG A 65 6.92 8.11 17.67
CA ARG A 65 6.57 6.89 16.90
C ARG A 65 7.40 5.68 17.34
N VAL A 66 8.70 5.87 17.58
CA VAL A 66 9.58 4.79 18.06
C VAL A 66 9.17 4.34 19.46
N ALA A 67 8.85 5.26 20.37
CA ALA A 67 8.38 4.93 21.71
C ALA A 67 7.06 4.13 21.68
N GLU A 68 6.10 4.53 20.84
CA GLU A 68 4.85 3.80 20.64
C GLU A 68 5.10 2.38 20.11
N ARG A 69 5.98 2.22 19.12
CA ARG A 69 6.34 0.89 18.58
C ARG A 69 7.02 0.02 19.63
N LYS A 70 7.89 0.59 20.47
CA LYS A 70 8.49 -0.12 21.61
C LYS A 70 7.43 -0.56 22.61
N ALA A 71 6.44 0.28 22.90
CA ALA A 71 5.35 -0.06 23.82
C ALA A 71 4.49 -1.24 23.31
N LYS A 72 4.34 -1.37 21.98
CA LYS A 72 3.66 -2.50 21.33
C LYS A 72 4.45 -3.82 21.36
N MET A 73 5.73 -3.80 21.76
CA MET A 73 6.52 -5.03 21.85
C MET A 73 6.13 -5.86 23.09
N LEU A 74 5.51 -7.01 22.85
CA LEU A 74 5.13 -7.96 23.91
C LEU A 74 6.33 -8.55 24.68
N LYS A 75 7.51 -8.62 24.04
CA LYS A 75 8.74 -9.14 24.63
C LYS A 75 9.89 -8.18 24.38
N ARG A 76 10.53 -7.74 25.46
CA ARG A 76 11.77 -6.95 25.46
C ARG A 76 12.96 -7.80 25.02
N LEU A 77 13.97 -7.14 24.47
CA LEU A 77 15.19 -7.83 24.06
C LEU A 77 16.05 -8.19 25.27
N SER A 78 16.48 -9.46 25.33
CA SER A 78 17.54 -9.89 26.25
C SER A 78 18.88 -9.21 25.92
N GLN A 79 19.80 -9.14 26.88
CA GLN A 79 21.13 -8.55 26.66
C GLN A 79 21.88 -9.19 25.49
N VAL A 80 21.78 -10.52 25.36
CA VAL A 80 22.39 -11.27 24.25
C VAL A 80 21.80 -10.85 22.90
N GLU A 81 20.49 -10.65 22.82
CA GLU A 81 19.84 -10.15 21.61
C GLU A 81 20.27 -8.71 21.28
N GLN A 82 20.39 -7.84 22.29
CA GLN A 82 20.86 -6.47 22.08
C GLN A 82 22.27 -6.45 21.50
N VAL A 83 23.22 -7.23 22.04
CA VAL A 83 24.58 -7.35 21.51
C VAL A 83 24.57 -7.83 20.05
N ARG A 84 23.74 -8.83 19.72
CA ARG A 84 23.60 -9.33 18.35
C ARG A 84 23.04 -8.28 17.38
N VAL A 85 22.07 -7.48 17.82
CA VAL A 85 21.50 -6.39 17.02
C VAL A 85 22.56 -5.33 16.76
N LYS A 86 23.29 -4.89 17.81
CA LYS A 86 24.37 -3.91 17.68
C LYS A 86 25.45 -4.37 16.70
N ALA A 87 25.88 -5.63 16.79
CA ALA A 87 26.90 -6.20 15.89
C ALA A 87 26.48 -6.19 14.41
N LYS A 88 25.17 -6.24 14.10
CA LYS A 88 24.64 -6.22 12.74
C LYS A 88 24.18 -4.84 12.26
N CYS A 89 24.27 -3.83 13.11
CA CYS A 89 23.71 -2.50 12.90
C CYS A 89 24.21 -1.84 11.58
N ALA A 90 25.51 -1.87 11.34
CA ALA A 90 26.10 -1.27 10.12
C ALA A 90 25.68 -1.98 8.82
N VAL A 91 25.44 -3.28 8.87
CA VAL A 91 24.93 -4.04 7.70
C VAL A 91 23.45 -3.70 7.49
N ALA A 92 22.65 -3.78 8.55
CA ALA A 92 21.22 -3.51 8.49
C ALA A 92 20.92 -2.08 7.99
N SER A 93 21.68 -1.09 8.45
CA SER A 93 21.50 0.32 8.03
C SER A 93 21.77 0.52 6.54
N ARG A 94 22.80 -0.14 5.99
CA ARG A 94 23.08 -0.13 4.54
C ARG A 94 21.95 -0.78 3.75
N ASP A 95 21.46 -1.92 4.21
CA ASP A 95 20.35 -2.63 3.57
C ASP A 95 19.05 -1.81 3.60
N ILE A 96 18.78 -1.11 4.70
CA ILE A 96 17.62 -0.21 4.83
C ILE A 96 17.72 0.95 3.84
N ALA A 97 18.88 1.60 3.71
CA ALA A 97 19.07 2.69 2.75
C ALA A 97 18.85 2.23 1.30
N LEU A 98 19.37 1.05 0.96
CA LEU A 98 19.16 0.42 -0.34
C LEU A 98 17.68 0.07 -0.57
N LEU A 99 17.01 -0.49 0.44
CA LEU A 99 15.60 -0.81 0.39
C LEU A 99 14.74 0.44 0.19
N GLN A 100 15.01 1.51 0.94
CA GLN A 100 14.30 2.79 0.83
C GLN A 100 14.40 3.36 -0.60
N THR A 101 15.59 3.34 -1.19
CA THR A 101 15.81 3.79 -2.57
C THR A 101 15.01 2.95 -3.58
N ARG A 102 15.09 1.61 -3.46
CA ARG A 102 14.37 0.68 -4.35
C ARG A 102 12.85 0.80 -4.19
N SER A 103 12.38 0.93 -2.96
CA SER A 103 10.97 1.08 -2.63
C SER A 103 10.40 2.37 -3.21
N LYS A 104 11.08 3.50 -3.05
CA LYS A 104 10.65 4.80 -3.63
C LYS A 104 10.48 4.72 -5.15
N ALA A 105 11.46 4.13 -5.85
CA ALA A 105 11.36 3.92 -7.28
C ALA A 105 10.21 2.97 -7.67
N HIS A 106 10.02 1.88 -6.93
CA HIS A 106 8.93 0.94 -7.15
C HIS A 106 7.56 1.61 -6.98
N PHE A 107 7.36 2.33 -5.87
CA PHE A 107 6.08 2.95 -5.55
C PHE A 107 5.73 4.12 -6.47
N SER A 108 6.71 4.93 -6.87
CA SER A 108 6.53 5.96 -7.91
C SER A 108 6.04 5.35 -9.23
N ASN A 109 6.66 4.27 -9.68
CA ASN A 109 6.23 3.56 -10.89
C ASN A 109 4.80 2.97 -10.76
N GLN A 110 4.43 2.46 -9.59
CA GLN A 110 3.08 1.94 -9.35
C GLN A 110 2.04 3.06 -9.33
N ALA A 111 2.32 4.18 -8.66
CA ALA A 111 1.44 5.35 -8.63
C ALA A 111 1.16 5.86 -10.05
N GLN A 112 2.19 5.97 -10.90
CA GLN A 112 2.02 6.33 -12.31
C GLN A 112 1.16 5.33 -13.09
N ARG A 113 1.28 4.03 -12.82
CA ARG A 113 0.45 3.00 -13.47
C ARG A 113 -1.01 3.12 -13.06
N HIS A 114 -1.29 3.31 -11.77
CA HIS A 114 -2.65 3.52 -11.27
C HIS A 114 -3.27 4.80 -11.83
N ALA A 115 -2.53 5.91 -11.83
CA ALA A 115 -2.99 7.17 -12.42
C ALA A 115 -3.33 7.04 -13.91
N ARG A 116 -2.47 6.39 -14.70
CA ARG A 116 -2.75 6.13 -16.13
C ARG A 116 -3.97 5.24 -16.34
N LEU A 117 -4.18 4.25 -15.48
CA LEU A 117 -5.36 3.39 -15.54
C LEU A 117 -6.64 4.19 -15.26
N LEU A 118 -6.67 4.97 -14.18
CA LEU A 118 -7.82 5.80 -13.81
C LEU A 118 -8.13 6.84 -14.89
N ALA A 119 -7.11 7.48 -15.47
CA ALA A 119 -7.29 8.40 -16.59
C ALA A 119 -7.95 7.73 -17.81
N LYS A 120 -7.50 6.52 -18.18
CA LYS A 120 -8.13 5.74 -19.27
C LYS A 120 -9.58 5.39 -18.97
N LEU A 121 -9.90 5.08 -17.71
CA LEU A 121 -11.27 4.81 -17.30
C LEU A 121 -12.14 6.08 -17.41
N GLN A 122 -11.63 7.24 -16.98
CA GLN A 122 -12.33 8.51 -17.16
C GLN A 122 -12.59 8.86 -18.64
N THR A 123 -11.60 8.67 -19.52
CA THR A 123 -11.80 8.85 -20.98
C THR A 123 -12.83 7.87 -21.53
N LEU A 124 -12.83 6.62 -21.07
CA LEU A 124 -13.84 5.65 -21.50
C LEU A 124 -15.24 6.08 -21.04
N ARG A 125 -15.40 6.54 -19.79
CA ARG A 125 -16.65 7.09 -19.26
C ARG A 125 -17.22 8.18 -20.18
N GLN A 126 -16.40 9.15 -20.57
CA GLN A 126 -16.82 10.25 -21.45
C GLN A 126 -17.39 9.71 -22.77
N LYS A 127 -16.69 8.76 -23.40
CA LYS A 127 -17.15 8.12 -24.64
C LYS A 127 -18.46 7.32 -24.50
N LEU A 128 -18.70 6.75 -23.32
CA LEU A 128 -19.95 6.02 -23.05
C LEU A 128 -21.13 7.00 -22.91
N VAL A 129 -20.91 8.11 -22.20
CA VAL A 129 -21.90 9.19 -22.07
C VAL A 129 -22.22 9.81 -23.43
N GLU A 130 -21.21 10.12 -24.24
CA GLU A 130 -21.39 10.63 -25.62
C GLU A 130 -22.18 9.66 -26.50
N ALA A 131 -22.07 8.35 -26.24
CA ALA A 131 -22.83 7.34 -26.94
C ALA A 131 -24.26 7.15 -26.38
N GLY A 132 -24.66 7.86 -25.33
CA GLY A 132 -25.96 7.70 -24.67
C GLY A 132 -26.10 6.40 -23.87
N ILE A 133 -24.99 5.81 -23.44
CA ILE A 133 -24.98 4.58 -22.62
C ILE A 133 -25.01 4.97 -21.13
N ASP A 134 -25.87 4.31 -20.34
CA ASP A 134 -25.89 4.50 -18.90
C ASP A 134 -24.55 4.08 -18.25
N VAL A 135 -23.95 4.99 -17.50
CA VAL A 135 -22.65 4.81 -16.83
C VAL A 135 -22.78 4.60 -15.32
N ALA A 136 -23.98 4.49 -14.74
CA ALA A 136 -24.14 4.37 -13.29
C ALA A 136 -23.36 3.20 -12.67
N ASN A 137 -23.43 2.02 -13.30
CA ASN A 137 -22.67 0.85 -12.84
C ASN A 137 -21.17 0.99 -13.12
N TYR A 138 -20.80 1.63 -14.23
CA TYR A 138 -19.40 1.91 -14.56
C TYR A 138 -18.76 2.83 -13.51
N ASP A 139 -19.45 3.89 -13.11
CA ASP A 139 -18.97 4.87 -12.15
C ASP A 139 -18.72 4.23 -10.77
N LYS A 140 -19.63 3.37 -10.30
CA LYS A 140 -19.43 2.58 -9.08
C LYS A 140 -18.15 1.75 -9.14
N LEU A 141 -17.86 1.14 -10.28
CA LEU A 141 -16.67 0.31 -10.45
C LEU A 141 -15.37 1.13 -10.41
N VAL A 142 -15.38 2.33 -11.01
CA VAL A 142 -14.23 3.24 -11.01
C VAL A 142 -13.98 3.80 -9.60
N VAL A 143 -15.04 4.22 -8.89
CA VAL A 143 -14.93 4.70 -7.50
C VAL A 143 -14.33 3.62 -6.60
N ALA A 144 -14.84 2.38 -6.67
CA ALA A 144 -14.30 1.29 -5.87
C ALA A 144 -12.84 0.93 -6.23
N LEU A 145 -12.39 1.13 -7.47
CA LEU A 145 -10.96 1.02 -7.80
C LEU A 145 -10.15 2.15 -7.17
N GLN A 146 -10.65 3.39 -7.25
CA GLN A 146 -9.98 4.57 -6.71
C GLN A 146 -9.81 4.46 -5.18
N GLU A 147 -10.81 3.98 -4.46
CA GLU A 147 -10.72 3.69 -3.03
C GLU A 147 -9.62 2.66 -2.71
N LYS A 148 -9.52 1.59 -3.50
CA LYS A 148 -8.46 0.58 -3.34
C LYS A 148 -7.07 1.16 -3.61
N VAL A 149 -6.94 2.00 -4.63
CA VAL A 149 -5.68 2.72 -4.93
C VAL A 149 -5.30 3.65 -3.77
N HIS A 150 -6.25 4.42 -3.24
CA HIS A 150 -6.01 5.30 -2.09
C HIS A 150 -5.59 4.53 -0.84
N ALA A 151 -6.24 3.40 -0.55
CA ALA A 151 -5.86 2.52 0.56
C ALA A 151 -4.43 1.98 0.39
N TYR A 152 -4.05 1.55 -0.82
CA TYR A 152 -2.68 1.14 -1.13
C TYR A 152 -1.67 2.27 -0.92
N GLU A 153 -1.95 3.48 -1.40
CA GLU A 153 -1.06 4.64 -1.25
C GLU A 153 -0.88 5.05 0.22
N THR A 154 -1.92 4.88 1.04
CA THR A 154 -1.85 5.13 2.49
C THR A 154 -0.89 4.15 3.18
N GLU A 155 -0.97 2.87 2.85
CA GLU A 155 -0.04 1.85 3.37
C GLU A 155 1.40 2.08 2.88
N VAL A 156 1.56 2.49 1.62
CA VAL A 156 2.87 2.85 1.05
C VAL A 156 3.52 3.99 1.83
N LYS A 157 2.79 5.08 2.08
CA LYS A 157 3.30 6.21 2.87
C LYS A 157 3.71 5.80 4.28
N SER A 158 2.89 4.95 4.91
CA SER A 158 3.18 4.42 6.26
C SER A 158 4.46 3.58 6.26
N PHE A 159 4.62 2.70 5.27
CA PHE A 159 5.83 1.89 5.11
C PHE A 159 7.08 2.74 4.79
N GLU A 160 6.98 3.72 3.90
CA GLU A 160 8.07 4.66 3.59
C GLU A 160 8.47 5.48 4.83
N SER A 161 7.51 5.90 5.64
CA SER A 161 7.78 6.57 6.92
C SER A 161 8.51 5.65 7.90
N ALA A 162 8.15 4.37 7.99
CA ALA A 162 8.86 3.42 8.84
C ALA A 162 10.31 3.17 8.36
N LEU A 163 10.55 3.12 7.05
CA LEU A 163 11.90 3.04 6.49
C LEU A 163 12.71 4.31 6.75
N ALA A 164 12.08 5.49 6.65
CA ALA A 164 12.72 6.75 7.00
C ALA A 164 13.12 6.80 8.47
N ASP A 165 12.22 6.38 9.38
CA ASP A 165 12.54 6.28 10.81
C ASP A 165 13.72 5.34 11.04
N LEU A 166 13.73 4.15 10.42
CA LEU A 166 14.85 3.21 10.52
C LEU A 166 16.17 3.79 10.00
N SER A 167 16.14 4.58 8.93
CA SER A 167 17.32 5.21 8.36
C SER A 167 17.90 6.34 9.22
N ALA A 168 17.04 7.01 10.01
CA ALA A 168 17.41 8.12 10.89
C ALA A 168 17.85 7.65 12.29
N MET A 169 17.61 6.38 12.64
CA MET A 169 17.95 5.81 13.94
C MET A 169 19.38 5.26 13.96
N ASP A 170 20.08 5.49 15.07
CA ASP A 170 21.28 4.72 15.39
C ASP A 170 20.90 3.43 16.12
N CYS A 171 20.96 2.31 15.40
CA CYS A 171 20.68 0.99 15.97
C CYS A 171 21.68 0.53 17.03
N ALA A 172 22.88 1.12 17.12
CA ALA A 172 23.84 0.78 18.16
C ALA A 172 23.45 1.40 19.51
N SER A 173 22.92 2.63 19.45
CA SER A 173 22.42 3.37 20.62
C SER A 173 21.07 2.87 21.10
N ASP A 174 20.16 2.46 20.20
CA ASP A 174 18.82 1.99 20.55
C ASP A 174 18.42 0.69 19.82
N PRO A 175 19.00 -0.47 20.21
CA PRO A 175 18.72 -1.74 19.55
C PRO A 175 17.26 -2.19 19.70
N GLU A 176 16.62 -1.86 20.82
CA GLU A 176 15.22 -2.22 21.04
C GLU A 176 14.28 -1.39 20.15
N GLY A 177 14.51 -0.08 20.03
CA GLY A 177 13.71 0.78 19.14
C GLY A 177 13.87 0.43 17.68
N PHE A 178 15.09 0.06 17.29
CA PHE A 178 15.37 -0.43 15.96
C PHE A 178 14.60 -1.72 15.66
N VAL A 179 14.63 -2.71 16.56
CA VAL A 179 13.88 -3.97 16.37
C VAL A 179 12.37 -3.73 16.38
N ALA A 180 11.86 -2.86 17.25
CA ALA A 180 10.45 -2.46 17.26
C ALA A 180 10.02 -1.90 15.89
N THR A 181 10.80 -0.97 15.37
CA THR A 181 10.51 -0.31 14.09
C THR A 181 10.67 -1.26 12.91
N MET A 182 11.67 -2.16 12.93
CA MET A 182 11.82 -3.20 11.92
C MET A 182 10.62 -4.16 11.85
N ARG A 183 10.02 -4.50 13.00
CA ARG A 183 8.81 -5.33 13.06
C ARG A 183 7.61 -4.62 12.45
N GLU A 184 7.41 -3.36 12.82
CA GLU A 184 6.36 -2.51 12.24
C GLU A 184 6.52 -2.38 10.72
N ALA A 185 7.73 -2.09 10.23
CA ALA A 185 8.01 -1.98 8.80
C ALA A 185 7.69 -3.28 8.05
N LYS A 186 7.94 -4.45 8.65
CA LYS A 186 7.56 -5.74 8.05
C LYS A 186 6.05 -5.91 7.94
N LEU A 187 5.30 -5.54 8.97
CA LEU A 187 3.83 -5.58 8.96
C LEU A 187 3.27 -4.63 7.89
N LEU A 188 3.74 -3.39 7.86
CA LEU A 188 3.34 -2.40 6.85
C LEU A 188 3.66 -2.89 5.43
N ARG A 189 4.82 -3.53 5.22
CA ARG A 189 5.16 -4.14 3.93
C ARG A 189 4.16 -5.24 3.54
N GLN A 190 3.73 -6.08 4.48
CA GLN A 190 2.70 -7.09 4.23
C GLN A 190 1.38 -6.44 3.81
N ASN A 191 0.97 -5.37 4.48
CA ASN A 191 -0.23 -4.61 4.13
C ASN A 191 -0.13 -4.03 2.72
N VAL A 192 0.99 -3.38 2.36
CA VAL A 192 1.24 -2.86 1.00
C VAL A 192 1.08 -3.97 -0.05
N VAL A 193 1.67 -5.14 0.20
CA VAL A 193 1.54 -6.30 -0.70
C VAL A 193 0.09 -6.74 -0.81
N GLN A 194 -0.63 -6.86 0.31
CA GLN A 194 -2.03 -7.26 0.32
C GLN A 194 -2.91 -6.27 -0.46
N LYS A 195 -2.77 -4.96 -0.23
CA LYS A 195 -3.52 -3.94 -0.98
C LYS A 195 -3.19 -3.95 -2.47
N SER A 196 -1.94 -4.22 -2.84
CA SER A 196 -1.55 -4.41 -4.25
C SER A 196 -2.26 -5.62 -4.88
N LEU A 197 -2.36 -6.74 -4.15
CA LEU A 197 -3.11 -7.92 -4.59
C LEU A 197 -4.61 -7.63 -4.70
N ASP A 198 -5.19 -6.87 -3.78
CA ASP A 198 -6.60 -6.47 -3.81
C ASP A 198 -6.92 -5.66 -5.07
N ILE A 199 -6.06 -4.69 -5.43
CA ILE A 199 -6.18 -3.90 -6.68
C ILE A 199 -6.10 -4.84 -7.89
N ARG A 200 -5.09 -5.72 -7.94
CA ARG A 200 -4.91 -6.64 -9.06
C ARG A 200 -6.10 -7.60 -9.21
N SER A 201 -6.60 -8.12 -8.10
CA SER A 201 -7.77 -9.01 -8.04
C SER A 201 -9.01 -8.29 -8.55
N TYR A 202 -9.26 -7.07 -8.06
CA TYR A 202 -10.39 -6.26 -8.49
C TYR A 202 -10.35 -5.94 -9.98
N ILE A 203 -9.18 -5.55 -10.52
CA ILE A 203 -9.01 -5.31 -11.95
C ILE A 203 -9.31 -6.58 -12.75
N LYS A 204 -8.77 -7.73 -12.33
CA LYS A 204 -8.89 -9.00 -13.06
C LYS A 204 -10.32 -9.55 -13.02
N ASN A 205 -10.92 -9.58 -11.84
CA ASN A 205 -12.12 -10.36 -11.56
C ASN A 205 -13.40 -9.53 -11.62
N THR A 206 -13.31 -8.21 -11.49
CA THR A 206 -14.48 -7.33 -11.43
C THR A 206 -14.48 -6.33 -12.58
N LEU A 207 -13.44 -5.49 -12.68
CA LEU A 207 -13.41 -4.41 -13.65
C LEU A 207 -13.34 -4.93 -15.09
N ARG A 208 -12.43 -5.87 -15.40
CA ARG A 208 -12.27 -6.40 -16.76
C ARG A 208 -13.54 -7.05 -17.31
N PRO A 209 -14.20 -7.98 -16.59
CA PRO A 209 -15.48 -8.54 -17.05
C PRO A 209 -16.54 -7.47 -17.30
N ALA A 210 -16.68 -6.50 -16.39
CA ALA A 210 -17.65 -5.41 -16.56
C ALA A 210 -17.35 -4.56 -17.81
N LEU A 211 -16.08 -4.26 -18.09
CA LEU A 211 -15.66 -3.55 -19.31
C LEU A 211 -15.97 -4.32 -20.59
N VAL A 212 -16.02 -5.65 -20.54
CA VAL A 212 -16.47 -6.46 -21.70
C VAL A 212 -17.97 -6.31 -21.90
N GLY A 213 -18.77 -6.31 -20.83
CA GLY A 213 -20.21 -6.03 -20.89
C GLY A 213 -20.50 -4.68 -21.52
N VAL A 214 -19.90 -3.61 -20.98
CA VAL A 214 -20.02 -2.24 -21.50
C VAL A 214 -19.63 -2.13 -22.98
N ARG A 215 -18.60 -2.87 -23.41
CA ARG A 215 -18.20 -2.89 -24.82
C ARG A 215 -19.27 -3.53 -25.71
N ASN A 216 -19.92 -4.58 -25.24
CA ASN A 216 -20.97 -5.25 -25.99
C ASN A 216 -22.21 -4.34 -26.10
N ASP A 217 -22.59 -3.67 -25.02
CA ASP A 217 -23.69 -2.68 -25.01
C ASP A 217 -23.42 -1.55 -26.01
N ALA A 218 -22.19 -1.04 -26.03
CA ALA A 218 -21.77 -0.02 -26.99
C ALA A 218 -21.83 -0.48 -28.46
N LYS A 219 -21.59 -1.76 -28.73
CA LYS A 219 -21.73 -2.32 -30.09
C LYS A 219 -23.20 -2.42 -30.50
N ILE A 220 -24.05 -2.88 -29.59
CA ILE A 220 -25.49 -3.02 -29.83
C ILE A 220 -26.09 -1.63 -30.13
N ASN A 221 -25.80 -0.63 -29.31
CA ASN A 221 -26.30 0.73 -29.50
C ASN A 221 -25.88 1.32 -30.86
N LYS A 222 -24.62 1.12 -31.29
CA LYS A 222 -24.18 1.53 -32.64
C LYS A 222 -24.95 0.85 -33.77
N GLN A 223 -25.31 -0.42 -33.62
CA GLN A 223 -26.09 -1.14 -34.62
C GLN A 223 -27.54 -0.65 -34.68
N VAL A 224 -28.13 -0.25 -33.55
CA VAL A 224 -29.46 0.36 -33.49
C VAL A 224 -29.45 1.71 -34.23
N GLN A 225 -28.51 2.60 -33.90
CA GLN A 225 -28.39 3.91 -34.56
C GLN A 225 -28.13 3.82 -36.07
N ALA A 226 -27.47 2.75 -36.54
CA ALA A 226 -27.21 2.55 -37.96
C ALA A 226 -28.42 2.03 -38.77
N LYS A 227 -29.45 1.48 -38.10
CA LYS A 227 -30.64 0.91 -38.74
C LYS A 227 -31.79 1.89 -38.94
N ASP A 228 -31.70 3.11 -38.40
CA ASP A 228 -32.70 4.17 -38.55
C ASP A 228 -32.32 5.31 -39.54
N PRO A 229 -31.92 5.06 -40.80
CA PRO A 229 -31.73 6.14 -41.77
C PRO A 229 -32.98 6.48 -42.61
N LYS A 230 -34.16 5.89 -42.34
CA LYS A 230 -35.34 5.98 -43.25
C LYS A 230 -36.53 6.85 -42.80
N GLU A 231 -36.44 7.58 -41.69
CA GLU A 231 -37.50 8.54 -41.28
C GLU A 231 -36.98 9.98 -41.12
N ARG A 232 -36.17 10.45 -42.08
CA ARG A 232 -35.94 11.89 -42.30
C ARG A 232 -36.18 12.25 -43.75
#